data_AF-A0A7J6QSM6-F1
#
_entry.id   AF-A0A7J6QSM6-F1
#
_cell.length_a   1.000
_cell.length_b   1.000
_cell.length_c   1.000
_cell.angle_alpha   90.00
_cell.angle_beta   90.00
_cell.angle_gamma   90.00
#
_symmetry.space_group_name_H-M   'P 1'
#
loop_
_entity.id
_entity.type
_entity.pdbx_description
1 polymer ?
#
loop_
_entity_poly.entity_id
_entity_poly.type
_entity_poly.pdbx_seq_one_letter_code
_entity_poly.pdbx_strand_id
1 'polypeptide(L)'
;MSSTPAAAPEVAVPSTTEKLVVPEGMSKKQAKKLAKKAAKKGGNKQPEFENVISFDPPSGTRDFFPEDMRVRNWLFSQWRAVSTQYGFSEYDAPVLENEDLYKRKAGEEIVEQMYNFVDKEDHRVTLRPEMTPTLARMVLSRVRMSAEGSHNATAQMAEVLPLKWFSIPQCWRFETTQRGRKREHYQWNCDIVGISDITAELELLATMVGFFKNVGLTSADVGIKVNSRAILQSVLKASG
;
A
#
# COMPACT_ATOMS: atom_id res chain seq x y z
N MET A 1 17.45 -50.85 8.82
CA MET A 1 16.39 -50.30 7.96
C MET A 1 16.55 -48.79 7.99
N SER A 2 17.16 -48.23 6.93
CA SER A 2 17.56 -46.82 6.86
C SER A 2 16.38 -45.94 6.42
N SER A 3 16.13 -44.87 7.16
CA SER A 3 15.17 -43.82 6.83
C SER A 3 15.78 -42.83 5.85
N THR A 4 15.13 -42.68 4.70
CA THR A 4 15.41 -41.66 3.68
C THR A 4 14.82 -40.31 4.14
N PRO A 5 15.53 -39.17 4.06
CA PRO A 5 14.94 -37.86 4.29
C PRO A 5 14.23 -37.34 3.03
N ALA A 6 13.08 -36.70 3.24
CA ALA A 6 12.24 -36.10 2.21
C ALA A 6 12.92 -34.90 1.53
N ALA A 7 12.77 -34.81 0.21
CA ALA A 7 13.33 -33.76 -0.64
C ALA A 7 12.65 -32.40 -0.41
N ALA A 8 13.45 -31.32 -0.42
CA ALA A 8 12.97 -29.95 -0.42
C ALA A 8 12.29 -29.59 -1.77
N PRO A 9 11.30 -28.68 -1.81
CA PRO A 9 10.60 -28.36 -3.05
C PRO A 9 11.50 -27.56 -4.00
N GLU A 10 11.43 -27.96 -5.26
CA GLU A 10 12.14 -27.42 -6.42
C GLU A 10 11.73 -25.96 -6.67
N VAL A 11 12.70 -25.05 -6.74
CA VAL A 11 12.49 -23.65 -7.12
C VAL A 11 12.17 -23.61 -8.61
N ALA A 12 10.94 -23.21 -8.96
CA ALA A 12 10.50 -23.07 -10.34
C ALA A 12 11.35 -22.04 -11.10
N VAL A 13 11.99 -22.49 -12.18
CA VAL A 13 12.72 -21.64 -13.13
C VAL A 13 11.70 -20.96 -14.06
N PRO A 14 11.67 -19.62 -14.18
CA PRO A 14 10.75 -18.97 -15.09
C PRO A 14 11.13 -19.24 -16.56
N SER A 15 10.14 -19.63 -17.36
CA SER A 15 10.29 -19.97 -18.77
C SER A 15 10.63 -18.74 -19.61
N THR A 16 11.73 -18.83 -20.36
CA THR A 16 12.24 -17.76 -21.22
C THR A 16 11.39 -17.63 -22.49
N THR A 17 10.52 -16.63 -22.52
CA THR A 17 10.06 -15.99 -23.77
C THR A 17 10.14 -14.48 -23.66
N GLU A 18 11.34 -13.98 -23.35
CA GLU A 18 11.64 -12.55 -23.52
C GLU A 18 11.79 -12.23 -25.01
N LYS A 19 11.02 -11.23 -25.45
CA LYS A 19 11.09 -10.68 -26.80
C LYS A 19 12.50 -10.14 -27.03
N LEU A 20 13.12 -10.54 -28.15
CA LEU A 20 14.42 -10.07 -28.58
C LEU A 20 14.39 -8.53 -28.73
N VAL A 21 14.93 -7.81 -27.75
CA VAL A 21 15.12 -6.36 -27.82
C VAL A 21 16.26 -6.12 -28.81
N VAL A 22 15.95 -5.43 -29.91
CA VAL A 22 16.94 -5.10 -30.94
C VAL A 22 17.49 -3.72 -30.62
N PRO A 23 18.80 -3.56 -30.34
CA PRO A 23 19.41 -2.26 -30.10
C PRO A 23 19.18 -1.31 -31.29
N GLU A 24 18.96 -0.03 -31.01
CA GLU A 24 18.79 0.98 -32.07
C GLU A 24 19.99 0.99 -33.02
N GLY A 25 19.70 1.02 -34.32
CA GLY A 25 20.70 0.94 -35.40
C GLY A 25 21.05 -0.46 -35.89
N MET A 26 20.55 -1.53 -35.24
CA MET A 26 20.83 -2.92 -35.64
C MET A 26 19.64 -3.58 -36.34
N SER A 27 19.85 -4.23 -37.49
CA SER A 27 18.77 -4.96 -38.17
C SER A 27 18.41 -6.26 -37.43
N LYS A 28 17.13 -6.68 -37.49
CA LYS A 28 16.66 -7.97 -36.92
C LYS A 28 17.49 -9.17 -37.38
N LYS A 29 18.09 -9.11 -38.59
CA LYS A 29 18.95 -10.15 -39.15
C LYS A 29 20.33 -10.18 -38.49
N GLN A 30 20.88 -9.02 -38.12
CA GLN A 30 22.13 -8.90 -37.36
C GLN A 30 21.95 -9.38 -35.91
N ALA A 31 20.86 -9.01 -35.25
CA ALA A 31 20.54 -9.46 -33.89
C ALA A 31 20.38 -11.00 -33.81
N LYS A 32 19.67 -11.61 -34.77
CA LYS A 32 19.57 -13.09 -34.87
C LYS A 32 20.92 -13.77 -35.09
N LYS A 33 21.82 -13.18 -35.89
CA LYS A 33 23.15 -13.73 -36.17
C LYS A 33 24.06 -13.67 -34.95
N LEU A 34 23.98 -12.61 -34.15
CA LEU A 34 24.69 -12.46 -32.88
C LEU A 34 24.19 -13.43 -31.81
N ALA A 35 22.87 -13.57 -31.66
CA ALA A 35 22.27 -14.54 -30.74
C ALA A 35 22.67 -16.00 -31.08
N LYS A 36 22.69 -16.35 -32.38
CA LYS A 36 23.17 -17.67 -32.84
C LYS A 36 24.66 -17.89 -32.61
N LYS A 37 25.47 -16.82 -32.62
CA LYS A 37 26.93 -16.87 -32.38
C LYS A 37 27.24 -16.98 -30.88
N ALA A 38 26.43 -16.35 -30.03
CA ALA A 38 26.50 -16.48 -28.57
C ALA A 38 26.11 -17.89 -28.11
N ALA A 39 25.03 -18.46 -28.65
CA ALA A 39 24.60 -19.82 -28.34
C ALA A 39 25.59 -20.92 -28.78
N LYS A 40 26.50 -20.63 -29.74
CA LYS A 40 27.47 -21.60 -30.27
C LYS A 40 28.81 -21.62 -29.50
N LYS A 41 29.07 -20.63 -28.65
CA LYS A 41 30.22 -20.63 -27.73
C LYS A 41 29.71 -21.10 -26.37
N GLY A 42 29.73 -22.41 -26.13
CA GLY A 42 29.39 -23.05 -24.86
C GLY A 42 30.36 -22.71 -23.73
N GLY A 43 30.40 -21.44 -23.33
CA GLY A 43 31.12 -20.96 -22.16
C GLY A 43 30.11 -20.48 -21.13
N ASN A 44 30.19 -21.01 -19.92
CA ASN A 44 29.50 -20.53 -18.73
C ASN A 44 30.04 -19.14 -18.34
N LYS A 45 29.67 -18.13 -19.10
CA LYS A 45 29.81 -16.72 -18.75
C LYS A 45 28.44 -16.10 -18.94
N GLN A 46 27.79 -15.74 -17.83
CA GLN A 46 26.70 -14.79 -17.89
C GLN A 46 27.19 -13.61 -18.74
N PRO A 47 26.43 -13.17 -19.75
CA PRO A 47 26.81 -11.99 -20.50
C PRO A 47 26.92 -10.86 -19.48
N GLU A 48 28.13 -10.30 -19.35
CA GLU A 48 28.33 -9.01 -18.71
C GLU A 48 27.50 -8.02 -19.53
N PHE A 49 26.27 -7.78 -19.08
CA PHE A 49 25.50 -6.68 -19.61
C PHE A 49 26.30 -5.43 -19.27
N GLU A 50 26.81 -4.75 -20.30
CA GLU A 50 27.27 -3.37 -20.20
C GLU A 50 26.32 -2.61 -19.27
N ASN A 51 26.87 -1.84 -18.34
CA ASN A 51 26.14 -1.02 -17.37
C ASN A 51 25.24 0.01 -18.08
N VAL A 52 24.13 -0.45 -18.67
CA VAL A 52 23.08 0.40 -19.20
C VAL A 52 22.25 0.81 -17.99
N ILE A 53 22.53 2.02 -17.50
CA ILE A 53 21.74 2.62 -16.43
C ILE A 53 20.33 2.88 -17.01
N SER A 54 19.32 2.28 -16.39
CA SER A 54 17.92 2.61 -16.68
C SER A 54 17.60 3.99 -16.12
N PHE A 55 17.03 4.86 -16.94
CA PHE A 55 16.55 6.18 -16.52
C PHE A 55 15.06 6.17 -16.13
N ASP A 56 14.35 5.09 -16.43
CA ASP A 56 12.95 4.94 -16.06
C ASP A 56 12.81 4.67 -14.55
N PRO A 57 11.78 5.22 -13.90
CA PRO A 57 11.49 4.88 -12.51
C PRO A 57 11.07 3.40 -12.39
N PRO A 58 11.15 2.80 -11.19
CA PRO A 58 10.73 1.42 -10.98
C PRO A 58 9.33 1.15 -11.52
N SER A 59 9.15 0.01 -12.20
CA SER A 59 7.88 -0.35 -12.83
C SER A 59 6.70 -0.20 -11.84
N GLY A 60 5.67 0.53 -12.27
CA GLY A 60 4.46 0.76 -11.48
C GLY A 60 4.55 1.95 -10.52
N THR A 61 5.65 2.72 -10.53
CA THR A 61 5.81 4.00 -9.81
C THR A 61 5.70 5.19 -10.75
N ARG A 62 5.70 6.41 -10.22
CA ARG A 62 5.51 7.65 -10.99
C ARG A 62 6.43 8.76 -10.51
N ASP A 63 7.04 9.45 -11.46
CA ASP A 63 7.59 10.78 -11.23
C ASP A 63 6.47 11.82 -11.21
N PHE A 64 6.66 12.88 -10.44
CA PHE A 64 5.78 14.05 -10.43
C PHE A 64 6.57 15.27 -10.87
N PHE A 65 6.35 15.71 -12.10
CA PHE A 65 6.95 16.93 -12.62
C PHE A 65 6.29 18.16 -11.99
N PRO A 66 6.87 19.37 -12.11
CA PRO A 66 6.35 20.56 -11.44
C PRO A 66 4.85 20.83 -11.66
N GLU A 67 4.31 20.54 -12.84
CA GLU A 67 2.89 20.62 -13.17
C GLU A 67 2.03 19.62 -12.39
N ASP A 68 2.46 18.36 -12.30
CA ASP A 68 1.78 17.33 -11.53
C ASP A 68 1.86 17.62 -10.04
N MET A 69 3.01 18.13 -9.59
CA MET A 69 3.23 18.60 -8.23
C MET A 69 2.29 19.74 -7.84
N ARG A 70 2.02 20.69 -8.75
CA ARG A 70 1.03 21.76 -8.50
C ARG A 70 -0.36 21.18 -8.24
N VAL A 71 -0.80 20.25 -9.08
CA VAL A 71 -2.12 19.59 -8.91
C VAL A 71 -2.15 18.77 -7.62
N ARG A 72 -1.10 18.00 -7.33
CA ARG A 72 -1.01 17.19 -6.11
C ARG A 72 -1.04 18.06 -4.85
N ASN A 73 -0.23 19.12 -4.83
CA ASN A 73 -0.16 20.03 -3.69
C ASN A 73 -1.48 20.77 -3.49
N TRP A 74 -2.13 21.20 -4.57
CA TRP A 74 -3.49 21.74 -4.51
C TRP A 74 -4.46 20.73 -3.88
N LEU A 75 -4.52 19.49 -4.39
CA LEU A 75 -5.41 18.46 -3.85
C LEU A 75 -5.15 18.19 -2.37
N PHE A 76 -3.89 18.04 -1.98
CA PHE A 76 -3.51 17.79 -0.59
C PHE A 76 -3.85 18.98 0.32
N SER A 77 -3.76 20.21 -0.20
CA SER A 77 -4.20 21.40 0.54
C SER A 77 -5.70 21.37 0.83
N GLN A 78 -6.52 20.89 -0.11
CA GLN A 78 -7.97 20.74 0.08
C GLN A 78 -8.28 19.66 1.13
N TRP A 79 -7.58 18.51 1.07
CA TRP A 79 -7.71 17.45 2.08
C TRP A 79 -7.31 17.92 3.48
N ARG A 80 -6.18 18.62 3.62
CA ARG A 80 -5.79 19.19 4.92
C ARG A 80 -6.82 20.19 5.43
N ALA A 81 -7.24 21.13 4.57
CA ALA A 81 -8.18 22.18 4.96
C ALA A 81 -9.50 21.60 5.50
N VAL A 82 -10.10 20.64 4.78
CA VAL A 82 -11.34 20.01 5.24
C VAL A 82 -11.12 19.13 6.47
N SER A 83 -10.04 18.35 6.54
CA SER A 83 -9.72 17.56 7.75
C SER A 83 -9.61 18.46 8.98
N THR A 84 -8.89 19.59 8.89
CA THR A 84 -8.76 20.55 9.99
C THR A 84 -10.09 21.24 10.32
N GLN A 85 -10.92 21.56 9.32
CA GLN A 85 -12.25 22.13 9.52
C GLN A 85 -13.16 21.20 10.36
N TYR A 86 -13.03 19.88 10.18
CA TYR A 86 -13.74 18.88 10.97
C TYR A 86 -12.96 18.47 12.24
N GLY A 87 -11.93 19.21 12.64
CA GLY A 87 -11.21 18.98 13.90
C GLY A 87 -10.31 17.75 13.91
N PHE A 88 -9.93 17.21 12.75
CA PHE A 88 -8.92 16.16 12.67
C PHE A 88 -7.51 16.74 12.80
N SER A 89 -6.63 16.03 13.52
CA SER A 89 -5.20 16.35 13.66
C SER A 89 -4.36 15.51 12.71
N GLU A 90 -3.38 16.14 12.03
CA GLU A 90 -2.49 15.42 11.09
C GLU A 90 -1.49 14.57 11.87
N TYR A 91 -1.25 13.34 11.41
CA TYR A 91 -0.19 12.47 11.89
C TYR A 91 0.52 11.78 10.73
N ASP A 92 1.72 11.27 11.00
CA ASP A 92 2.46 10.42 10.06
C ASP A 92 3.26 9.36 10.83
N ALA A 93 3.79 8.39 10.08
CA ALA A 93 4.57 7.29 10.57
C ALA A 93 5.58 6.84 9.49
N PRO A 94 6.54 5.96 9.82
CA PRO A 94 7.41 5.36 8.83
C PRO A 94 6.63 4.67 7.70
N VAL A 95 7.13 4.78 6.47
CA VAL A 95 6.60 4.01 5.33
C VAL A 95 6.97 2.52 5.43
N LEU A 96 8.09 2.22 6.09
CA LEU A 96 8.58 0.87 6.34
C LEU A 96 8.07 0.39 7.71
N GLU A 97 7.43 -0.76 7.74
CA GLU A 97 6.82 -1.34 8.94
C GLU A 97 7.15 -2.84 9.02
N ASN A 98 7.00 -3.41 10.23
CA ASN A 98 7.14 -4.84 10.42
C ASN A 98 6.05 -5.59 9.62
N GLU A 99 6.44 -6.61 8.85
CA GLU A 99 5.52 -7.36 7.99
C GLU A 99 4.35 -7.97 8.80
N ASP A 100 4.63 -8.45 10.01
CA ASP A 100 3.64 -9.09 10.89
C ASP A 100 2.50 -8.16 11.33
N LEU A 101 2.69 -6.84 11.27
CA LEU A 101 1.64 -5.87 11.55
C LEU A 101 0.45 -6.01 10.59
N TYR A 102 0.74 -6.33 9.32
CA TYR A 102 -0.26 -6.40 8.26
C TYR A 102 -0.84 -7.80 8.09
N LYS A 103 -0.06 -8.87 8.32
CA LYS A 103 -0.55 -10.26 8.26
C LYS A 103 -1.74 -10.55 9.18
N ARG A 104 -1.83 -9.86 10.33
CA ARG A 104 -2.91 -10.08 11.31
C ARG A 104 -4.25 -9.44 10.92
N LYS A 105 -4.22 -8.43 10.05
CA LYS A 105 -5.38 -7.57 9.73
C LYS A 105 -5.88 -7.78 8.29
N ALA A 106 -5.00 -8.25 7.42
CA ALA A 106 -5.26 -8.58 6.03
C ALA A 106 -5.95 -9.94 5.88
N GLY A 107 -6.91 -10.04 4.95
CA GLY A 107 -7.25 -11.33 4.35
C GLY A 107 -6.07 -11.85 3.52
N GLU A 108 -6.04 -13.15 3.20
CA GLU A 108 -4.92 -13.81 2.50
C GLU A 108 -4.45 -13.03 1.24
N GLU A 109 -5.37 -12.42 0.50
CA GLU A 109 -5.10 -11.66 -0.74
C GLU A 109 -4.20 -10.41 -0.53
N ILE A 110 -4.34 -9.68 0.58
CA ILE A 110 -3.52 -8.47 0.82
C ILE A 110 -2.07 -8.88 1.13
N VAL A 111 -1.85 -10.04 1.76
CA VAL A 111 -0.53 -10.52 2.15
C VAL A 111 0.33 -10.84 0.91
N GLU A 112 -0.28 -11.45 -0.12
CA GLU A 112 0.39 -11.75 -1.39
C GLU A 112 0.76 -10.48 -2.18
N GLN A 113 0.05 -9.38 -1.92
CA GLN A 113 0.21 -8.10 -2.61
C GLN A 113 1.07 -7.11 -1.81
N MET A 114 1.79 -7.55 -0.77
CA MET A 114 2.67 -6.67 0.00
C MET A 114 4.02 -6.48 -0.69
N TYR A 115 4.58 -5.28 -0.56
CA TYR A 115 5.96 -5.00 -0.97
C TYR A 115 6.92 -5.35 0.18
N ASN A 116 7.01 -6.64 0.50
CA ASN A 116 7.78 -7.17 1.62
C ASN A 116 9.18 -7.66 1.20
N PHE A 117 10.11 -7.60 2.13
CA PHE A 117 11.48 -8.08 1.95
C PHE A 117 12.13 -8.36 3.31
N VAL A 118 13.29 -9.00 3.27
CA VAL A 118 14.18 -9.16 4.43
C VAL A 118 15.23 -8.06 4.35
N ASP A 119 15.38 -7.27 5.42
CA ASP A 119 16.39 -6.21 5.46
C ASP A 119 17.80 -6.77 5.72
N LYS A 120 18.78 -5.89 5.93
CA LYS A 120 20.18 -6.28 6.15
C LYS A 120 20.45 -6.90 7.52
N GLU A 121 19.49 -6.82 8.44
CA GLU A 121 19.56 -7.36 9.80
C GLU A 121 18.64 -8.59 9.97
N ASP A 122 18.25 -9.21 8.86
CA ASP A 122 17.36 -10.37 8.80
C ASP A 122 15.94 -10.13 9.35
N HIS A 123 15.48 -8.87 9.42
CA HIS A 123 14.11 -8.54 9.79
C HIS A 123 13.17 -8.58 8.60
N ARG A 124 11.98 -9.16 8.80
CA ARG A 124 10.88 -9.15 7.81
C ARG A 124 10.10 -7.84 7.89
N VAL A 125 10.24 -7.03 6.85
CA VAL A 125 9.63 -5.71 6.74
C VAL A 125 8.82 -5.56 5.47
N THR A 126 7.94 -4.58 5.43
CA THR A 126 7.17 -4.22 4.24
C THR A 126 7.02 -2.71 4.13
N LEU A 127 6.97 -2.21 2.90
CA LEU A 127 6.37 -0.90 2.66
C LEU A 127 4.88 -1.01 2.99
N ARG A 128 4.33 -0.05 3.72
CA ARG A 128 2.93 -0.07 4.18
C ARG A 128 1.95 -0.15 3.00
N PRO A 129 1.05 -1.15 2.96
CA PRO A 129 -0.02 -1.21 1.95
C PRO A 129 -1.19 -0.29 2.24
N GLU A 130 -1.38 0.05 3.52
CA GLU A 130 -2.43 0.95 3.99
C GLU A 130 -2.02 1.60 5.33
N MET A 131 -2.76 2.61 5.78
CA MET A 131 -2.44 3.34 7.00
C MET A 131 -3.09 2.78 8.27
N THR A 132 -4.22 2.06 8.16
CA THR A 132 -5.05 1.65 9.30
C THR A 132 -4.31 0.81 10.35
N PRO A 133 -3.51 -0.22 9.99
CA PRO A 133 -2.74 -0.99 10.98
C PRO A 133 -1.67 -0.14 11.68
N THR A 134 -1.07 0.80 10.96
CA THR A 134 -0.10 1.76 11.52
C THR A 134 -0.77 2.71 12.52
N LEU A 135 -1.96 3.24 12.20
CA LEU A 135 -2.76 4.02 13.14
C LEU A 135 -3.03 3.23 14.41
N ALA A 136 -3.55 2.00 14.29
CA ALA A 136 -3.85 1.15 15.44
C ALA A 136 -2.61 0.92 16.33
N ARG A 137 -1.44 0.67 15.72
CA ARG A 137 -0.15 0.56 16.43
C ARG A 137 0.16 1.83 17.20
N MET A 138 0.05 3.00 16.57
CA MET A 138 0.35 4.30 17.20
C MET A 138 -0.61 4.62 18.35
N VAL A 139 -1.91 4.38 18.19
CA VAL A 139 -2.90 4.59 19.25
C VAL A 139 -2.60 3.69 20.44
N LEU A 140 -2.33 2.41 20.21
CA LEU A 140 -1.94 1.47 21.27
C LEU A 140 -0.64 1.89 21.97
N SER A 141 0.36 2.37 21.22
CA SER A 141 1.60 2.90 21.80
C SER A 141 1.32 4.13 22.67
N ARG A 142 0.47 5.07 22.21
CA ARG A 142 0.13 6.28 22.96
C ARG A 142 -0.57 5.96 24.28
N VAL A 143 -1.50 5.01 24.26
CA VAL A 143 -2.18 4.54 25.48
C VAL A 143 -1.20 3.90 26.46
N ARG A 144 -0.21 3.14 25.98
CA ARG A 144 0.84 2.58 26.84
C ARG A 144 1.76 3.65 27.44
N MET A 145 2.02 4.74 26.71
CA MET A 145 2.85 5.84 27.18
C MET A 145 2.13 6.72 28.22
N SER A 146 0.81 6.94 28.06
CA SER A 146 0.02 7.68 29.06
C SER A 146 -0.18 6.90 30.37
N ALA A 147 0.18 5.61 30.38
CA ALA A 147 -0.02 4.69 31.49
C ALA A 147 1.06 4.68 32.58
N GLU A 148 2.08 5.54 32.52
CA GLU A 148 3.13 5.64 33.55
C GLU A 148 2.54 6.11 34.90
N GLY A 149 1.85 5.21 35.60
CA GLY A 149 1.20 5.43 36.90
C GLY A 149 -0.10 4.65 37.15
N SER A 150 -0.77 4.14 36.11
CA SER A 150 -2.07 3.47 36.24
C SER A 150 -2.06 2.06 35.65
N HIS A 151 -2.40 1.04 36.45
CA HIS A 151 -2.50 -0.37 36.00
C HIS A 151 -3.85 -0.69 35.34
N ASN A 152 -4.73 0.32 35.14
CA ASN A 152 -6.07 0.12 34.61
C ASN A 152 -6.15 0.54 33.13
N ALA A 153 -6.34 -0.44 32.25
CA ALA A 153 -6.45 -0.24 30.80
C ALA A 153 -7.57 0.75 30.41
N THR A 154 -8.68 0.79 31.13
CA THR A 154 -9.80 1.70 30.86
C THR A 154 -9.43 3.16 31.15
N ALA A 155 -8.72 3.41 32.24
CA ALA A 155 -8.27 4.75 32.59
C ALA A 155 -7.26 5.29 31.56
N GLN A 156 -6.33 4.44 31.10
CA GLN A 156 -5.34 4.81 30.08
C GLN A 156 -6.00 5.16 28.74
N MET A 157 -7.03 4.41 28.34
CA MET A 157 -7.77 4.68 27.10
C MET A 157 -8.54 6.01 27.17
N ALA A 158 -9.09 6.37 28.33
CA ALA A 158 -9.86 7.59 28.53
C ALA A 158 -9.02 8.88 28.39
N GLU A 159 -7.70 8.81 28.58
CA GLU A 159 -6.79 9.95 28.38
C GLU A 159 -6.43 10.19 26.91
N VAL A 160 -6.60 9.18 26.06
CA VAL A 160 -6.24 9.21 24.64
C VAL A 160 -7.45 9.35 23.74
N LEU A 161 -8.61 8.84 24.17
CA LEU A 161 -9.84 8.77 23.39
C LEU A 161 -10.91 9.73 23.91
N PRO A 162 -11.79 10.25 23.03
CA PRO A 162 -11.81 10.01 21.59
C PRO A 162 -10.70 10.78 20.86
N LEU A 163 -10.25 10.25 19.73
CA LEU A 163 -9.30 10.93 18.85
C LEU A 163 -9.84 11.00 17.43
N LYS A 164 -9.40 12.04 16.71
CA LYS A 164 -9.73 12.31 15.32
C LYS A 164 -8.46 12.63 14.58
N TRP A 165 -7.90 11.64 13.89
CA TRP A 165 -6.61 11.78 13.23
C TRP A 165 -6.75 11.59 11.73
N PHE A 166 -5.95 12.33 10.96
CA PHE A 166 -5.89 12.18 9.51
C PHE A 166 -4.45 12.09 9.02
N SER A 167 -4.25 11.45 7.87
CA SER A 167 -2.94 11.38 7.21
C SER A 167 -3.10 11.33 5.70
N ILE A 168 -2.05 11.72 4.97
CA ILE A 168 -1.97 11.62 3.50
C ILE A 168 -0.73 10.79 3.10
N PRO A 169 -0.63 9.53 3.55
CA PRO A 169 0.54 8.70 3.30
C PRO A 169 0.64 8.27 1.84
N GLN A 170 1.88 8.01 1.40
CA GLN A 170 2.14 7.10 0.29
C GLN A 170 2.02 5.65 0.77
N CYS A 171 1.27 4.84 0.03
CA CYS A 171 1.01 3.42 0.29
C CYS A 171 1.44 2.58 -0.92
N TRP A 172 1.88 1.34 -0.66
CA TRP A 172 2.53 0.46 -1.62
C TRP A 172 1.86 -0.90 -1.74
N ARG A 173 1.68 -1.38 -2.96
CA ARG A 173 1.18 -2.73 -3.25
C ARG A 173 1.97 -3.37 -4.38
N PHE A 174 2.28 -4.64 -4.21
CA PHE A 174 2.96 -5.46 -5.18
C PHE A 174 1.93 -6.22 -6.02
N GLU A 175 1.44 -5.55 -7.07
CA GLU A 175 0.50 -6.13 -8.03
C GLU A 175 0.97 -5.95 -9.47
N THR A 176 0.39 -6.76 -10.37
CA THR A 176 0.41 -6.49 -11.80
C THR A 176 -0.34 -5.19 -12.06
N THR A 177 0.36 -4.18 -12.58
CA THR A 177 -0.20 -2.86 -12.87
C THR A 177 -1.43 -2.98 -13.77
N GLN A 178 -2.59 -2.51 -13.29
CA GLN A 178 -3.81 -2.36 -14.08
C GLN A 178 -4.05 -0.89 -14.42
N ARG A 179 -4.98 -0.60 -15.33
CA ARG A 179 -5.34 0.80 -15.64
C ARG A 179 -5.82 1.51 -14.38
N GLY A 180 -5.12 2.57 -13.96
CA GLY A 180 -5.44 3.32 -12.73
C GLY A 180 -4.94 2.68 -11.43
N ARG A 181 -4.42 1.44 -11.46
CA ARG A 181 -3.79 0.78 -10.29
C ARG A 181 -2.29 0.72 -10.47
N LYS A 182 -1.60 1.66 -9.82
CA LYS A 182 -0.13 1.69 -9.69
C LYS A 182 0.31 0.96 -8.42
N ARG A 183 1.61 0.66 -8.34
CA ARG A 183 2.23 0.02 -7.17
C ARG A 183 2.42 0.97 -6.00
N GLU A 184 2.40 2.27 -6.25
CA GLU A 184 2.33 3.31 -5.22
C GLU A 184 1.15 4.25 -5.48
N HIS A 185 0.57 4.77 -4.39
CA HIS A 185 -0.43 5.84 -4.45
C HIS A 185 -0.45 6.61 -3.14
N TYR A 186 -1.02 7.83 -3.16
CA TYR A 186 -1.32 8.58 -1.95
C TYR A 186 -2.77 8.33 -1.55
N GLN A 187 -3.00 8.15 -0.25
CA GLN A 187 -4.32 7.88 0.29
C GLN A 187 -4.63 8.89 1.38
N TRP A 188 -5.74 9.61 1.27
CA TRP A 188 -6.25 10.43 2.36
C TRP A 188 -7.01 9.53 3.34
N ASN A 189 -6.51 9.42 4.57
CA ASN A 189 -7.11 8.66 5.65
C ASN A 189 -7.63 9.63 6.71
N CYS A 190 -8.84 9.40 7.20
CA CYS A 190 -9.44 10.11 8.33
C CYS A 190 -10.10 9.05 9.22
N ASP A 191 -9.74 9.03 10.50
CA ASP A 191 -10.20 8.01 11.43
C ASP A 191 -10.65 8.66 12.74
N ILE A 192 -11.79 8.21 13.24
CA ILE A 192 -12.32 8.55 14.57
C ILE A 192 -12.25 7.29 15.42
N VAL A 193 -11.57 7.37 16.56
CA VAL A 193 -11.39 6.22 17.47
C VAL A 193 -11.97 6.57 18.84
N GLY A 194 -12.65 5.61 19.46
CA GLY A 194 -13.23 5.75 20.79
C GLY A 194 -14.71 6.15 20.82
N ILE A 195 -15.36 6.28 19.67
CA ILE A 195 -16.81 6.51 19.53
C ILE A 195 -17.43 5.26 18.89
N SER A 196 -18.46 4.72 19.53
CA SER A 196 -19.09 3.44 19.12
C SER A 196 -20.45 3.59 18.45
N ASP A 197 -21.03 4.79 18.46
CA ASP A 197 -22.29 5.08 17.81
C ASP A 197 -22.08 5.70 16.41
N ILE A 198 -23.17 5.77 15.64
CA ILE A 198 -23.20 6.16 14.23
C ILE A 198 -22.67 7.59 13.95
N THR A 199 -22.53 8.43 14.98
CA THR A 199 -22.06 9.81 14.79
C THR A 199 -20.66 9.87 14.21
N ALA A 200 -19.80 8.88 14.53
CA ALA A 200 -18.46 8.79 13.95
C ALA A 200 -18.50 8.59 12.43
N GLU A 201 -19.31 7.62 11.95
CA GLU A 201 -19.48 7.37 10.52
C GLU A 201 -20.13 8.56 9.81
N LEU A 202 -21.15 9.19 10.42
CA LEU A 202 -21.78 10.38 9.85
C LEU A 202 -20.79 11.53 9.71
N GLU A 203 -19.90 11.72 10.67
CA GLU A 203 -18.89 12.77 10.60
C GLU A 203 -17.80 12.49 9.54
N LEU A 204 -17.39 11.22 9.38
CA LEU A 204 -16.50 10.81 8.28
C LEU A 204 -17.15 11.07 6.91
N LEU A 205 -18.43 10.72 6.75
CA LEU A 205 -19.19 11.01 5.53
C LEU A 205 -19.34 12.51 5.30
N ALA A 206 -19.61 13.29 6.35
CA ALA A 206 -19.70 14.74 6.28
C ALA A 206 -18.36 15.37 5.85
N THR A 207 -17.24 14.87 6.36
CA THR A 207 -15.89 15.30 5.98
C THR A 207 -15.64 15.06 4.48
N MET A 208 -16.02 13.88 3.97
CA MET A 208 -15.90 13.55 2.54
C MET A 208 -16.82 14.41 1.66
N VAL A 209 -18.06 14.65 2.08
CA VAL A 209 -18.99 15.57 1.37
C VAL A 209 -18.47 17.01 1.40
N GLY A 210 -17.88 17.44 2.52
CA GLY A 210 -17.23 18.73 2.67
C GLY A 210 -16.12 18.91 1.64
N PHE A 211 -15.27 17.89 1.45
CA PHE A 211 -14.25 17.90 0.40
C PHE A 211 -14.87 18.10 -0.98
N PHE A 212 -15.85 17.28 -1.36
CA PHE A 212 -16.49 17.38 -2.68
C PHE A 212 -17.09 18.76 -2.93
N LYS A 213 -17.79 19.34 -1.95
CA LYS A 213 -18.33 20.70 -2.04
C LYS A 213 -17.23 21.74 -2.23
N ASN A 214 -16.13 21.65 -1.48
CA ASN A 214 -15.01 22.59 -1.57
C ASN A 214 -14.34 22.59 -2.94
N VAL A 215 -14.32 21.45 -3.63
CA VAL A 215 -13.77 21.34 -5.00
C VAL A 215 -14.83 21.51 -6.10
N GLY A 216 -16.05 21.91 -5.74
CA GLY A 216 -17.13 22.20 -6.69
C GLY A 216 -17.85 20.98 -7.25
N LEU A 217 -17.63 19.78 -6.69
CA LEU A 217 -18.37 18.57 -7.06
C LEU A 217 -19.73 18.54 -6.36
N THR A 218 -20.75 18.17 -7.13
CA THR A 218 -22.15 18.15 -6.69
C THR A 218 -22.68 16.71 -6.63
N SER A 219 -23.91 16.55 -6.13
CA SER A 219 -24.61 15.26 -6.15
C SER A 219 -24.93 14.76 -7.57
N ALA A 220 -24.79 15.60 -8.60
CA ALA A 220 -24.87 15.16 -9.99
C ALA A 220 -23.57 14.47 -10.46
N ASP A 221 -22.44 14.76 -9.81
CA ASP A 221 -21.12 14.27 -10.19
C ASP A 221 -20.69 13.04 -9.38
N VAL A 222 -21.06 13.02 -8.08
CA VAL A 222 -20.63 11.98 -7.13
C VAL A 222 -21.78 11.46 -6.28
N GLY A 223 -21.68 10.19 -5.88
CA GLY A 223 -22.61 9.54 -4.97
C GLY A 223 -21.90 8.65 -3.96
N ILE A 224 -22.46 8.52 -2.76
CA ILE A 224 -21.91 7.73 -1.67
C ILE A 224 -22.83 6.52 -1.46
N LYS A 225 -22.28 5.31 -1.63
CA LYS A 225 -23.00 4.06 -1.34
C LYS A 225 -22.65 3.61 0.07
N VAL A 226 -23.67 3.37 0.88
CA VAL A 226 -23.51 2.93 2.28
C VAL A 226 -24.04 1.50 2.41
N ASN A 227 -23.33 0.67 3.17
CA ASN A 227 -23.75 -0.68 3.51
C ASN A 227 -23.30 -1.01 4.94
N SER A 228 -23.87 -2.05 5.55
CA SER A 228 -23.48 -2.56 6.86
C SER A 228 -23.23 -4.06 6.79
N ARG A 229 -22.08 -4.49 7.35
CA ARG A 229 -21.74 -5.91 7.47
C ARG A 229 -22.79 -6.68 8.27
N ALA A 230 -23.39 -6.07 9.29
CA ALA A 230 -24.42 -6.70 10.10
C ALA A 230 -25.68 -7.03 9.28
N ILE A 231 -26.07 -6.13 8.37
CA ILE A 231 -27.19 -6.36 7.44
C ILE A 231 -26.84 -7.51 6.50
N LEU A 232 -25.66 -7.48 5.87
CA LEU A 232 -25.23 -8.55 4.96
C LEU A 232 -25.15 -9.91 5.67
N GLN A 233 -24.62 -9.95 6.89
CA GLN A 233 -24.58 -11.18 7.70
C GLN A 233 -25.98 -11.71 8.01
N SER A 234 -26.94 -10.84 8.33
CA SER A 234 -28.33 -11.24 8.55
C SER A 234 -28.97 -11.80 7.27
N VAL A 235 -28.73 -11.17 6.12
CA VAL A 235 -29.25 -11.64 4.82
C VAL A 235 -28.66 -13.00 4.44
N LEU A 236 -27.34 -13.18 4.61
CA LEU A 236 -26.67 -14.46 4.33
C LEU A 236 -27.22 -15.56 5.24
N LYS A 237 -27.30 -15.33 6.55
CA LYS A 237 -27.88 -16.29 7.51
C LYS A 237 -29.32 -16.67 7.18
N ALA A 238 -30.11 -15.73 6.66
CA ALA A 238 -31.49 -15.98 6.26
C ALA A 238 -31.61 -16.77 4.93
N SER A 239 -30.53 -16.82 4.14
CA SER A 239 -30.52 -17.43 2.80
C SER A 239 -29.98 -18.86 2.76
N GLY A 240 -29.48 -19.39 3.88
CA GLY A 240 -28.86 -20.72 3.99
C GLY A 240 -27.34 -20.68 3.81
#